data_AF-A0A169QL44-F1
#
_entry.id   AF-A0A169QL44-F1
#
_cell.length_a   1.000
_cell.length_b   1.000
_cell.length_c   1.000
_cell.angle_alpha   90.00
_cell.angle_beta   90.00
_cell.angle_gamma   90.00
#
_symmetry.space_group_name_H-M   'P 1'
#
loop_
_entity.id
_entity.type
_entity.pdbx_description
1 polymer ?
#
loop_
_entity_poly.entity_id
_entity_poly.type
_entity_poly.pdbx_seq_one_letter_code
_entity_poly.pdbx_strand_id
1 'polypeptide(L)'
;MAEAIYGGRMSACNTVRPTLAGSTPPHPDLVVHPLITPEVQVALLAAVDETGDASLGDLADAIAPHPQPISAVLALVDAGVLAIDLVSAFDASCRVWRIDTARH
;
A
#
# COMPACT_ATOMS: atom_id res chain seq x y z
N MET A 1 -8.12 57.88 29.64
CA MET A 1 -7.43 56.57 29.54
C MET A 1 -8.30 55.72 28.64
N ALA A 2 -8.05 55.76 27.32
CA ALA A 2 -7.38 54.69 26.53
C ALA A 2 -8.19 53.37 26.52
N GLU A 3 -8.56 52.72 25.42
CA GLU A 3 -8.59 52.98 23.97
C GLU A 3 -9.59 51.97 23.37
N ALA A 4 -10.11 52.25 22.19
CA ALA A 4 -10.94 51.37 21.40
C ALA A 4 -10.13 50.18 20.84
N ILE A 5 -10.74 49.00 20.71
CA ILE A 5 -10.30 48.01 19.71
C ILE A 5 -11.48 47.67 18.82
N TYR A 6 -11.28 48.07 17.57
CA TYR A 6 -12.13 48.01 16.41
C TYR A 6 -11.81 46.73 15.62
N GLY A 7 -12.85 46.09 15.06
CA GLY A 7 -12.76 45.44 13.74
C GLY A 7 -12.31 43.97 13.66
N GLY A 8 -13.06 43.20 12.87
CA GLY A 8 -12.47 42.15 12.02
C GLY A 8 -13.19 40.80 11.97
N ARG A 9 -14.19 40.65 11.08
CA ARG A 9 -14.60 39.35 10.53
C ARG A 9 -13.41 38.71 9.80
N MET A 10 -13.00 37.51 10.19
CA MET A 10 -12.34 36.53 9.30
C MET A 10 -12.70 35.13 9.84
N SER A 11 -13.76 34.48 9.35
CA SER A 11 -13.69 33.54 8.23
C SER A 11 -12.31 32.90 8.14
N ALA A 12 -12.07 31.90 8.97
CA ALA A 12 -10.95 30.99 8.77
C ALA A 12 -11.22 30.19 7.49
N CYS A 13 -10.93 30.79 6.34
CA CYS A 13 -10.59 30.02 5.16
C CYS A 13 -9.35 29.25 5.54
N ASN A 14 -9.53 27.96 5.83
CA ASN A 14 -8.44 27.02 6.05
C ASN A 14 -7.54 27.15 4.83
N THR A 15 -6.44 27.88 4.98
CA THR A 15 -5.49 28.08 3.90
C THR A 15 -4.80 26.75 3.78
N VAL A 16 -5.36 25.91 2.91
CA VAL A 16 -4.69 24.75 2.36
C VAL A 16 -3.38 25.31 1.83
N ARG A 17 -2.30 25.13 2.61
CA ARG A 17 -0.96 25.35 2.10
C ARG A 17 -0.89 24.50 0.85
N PRO A 18 -0.64 25.08 -0.34
CA PRO A 18 -0.05 24.29 -1.40
C PRO A 18 1.36 24.00 -0.90
N THR A 19 1.49 23.01 -0.02
CA THR A 19 2.76 22.35 0.17
C THR A 19 3.01 21.69 -1.16
N LEU A 20 3.82 22.38 -1.98
CA LEU A 20 4.63 21.78 -3.03
C LEU A 20 4.90 20.35 -2.61
N ALA A 21 4.40 19.42 -3.40
CA ALA A 21 4.63 18.00 -3.24
C ALA A 21 6.15 17.77 -3.16
N GLY A 22 6.69 17.88 -1.94
CA GLY A 22 7.81 17.08 -1.55
C GLY A 22 7.27 15.69 -1.72
N SER A 23 7.72 15.01 -2.77
CA SER A 23 7.69 13.57 -2.83
C SER A 23 8.34 13.10 -1.53
N THR A 24 7.53 12.91 -0.50
CA THR A 24 7.83 11.92 0.53
C THR A 24 8.20 10.70 -0.30
N PRO A 25 9.41 10.14 -0.14
CA PRO A 25 9.70 8.89 -0.80
C PRO A 25 8.51 7.98 -0.49
N PRO A 26 7.92 7.29 -1.48
CA PRO A 26 7.00 6.21 -1.14
C PRO A 26 7.71 5.40 -0.07
N HIS A 27 7.02 5.03 1.02
CA HIS A 27 7.63 4.13 1.99
C HIS A 27 8.37 3.03 1.23
N PRO A 28 9.55 2.59 1.65
CA PRO A 28 10.32 1.58 0.91
C PRO A 28 9.48 0.32 0.59
N ASP A 29 8.42 0.08 1.36
CA ASP A 29 7.42 -0.96 1.11
C ASP A 29 6.29 -0.62 0.13
N LEU A 30 6.04 0.64 -0.24
CA LEU A 30 4.94 1.03 -1.14
C LEU A 30 5.34 0.90 -2.61
N VAL A 31 4.69 -0.03 -3.30
CA VAL A 31 4.96 -0.35 -4.70
C VAL A 31 4.08 0.53 -5.58
N VAL A 32 4.69 1.46 -6.31
CA VAL A 32 3.97 2.26 -7.31
C VAL A 32 3.86 1.45 -8.60
N HIS A 33 2.81 0.65 -8.72
CA HIS A 33 2.53 -0.16 -9.91
C HIS A 33 1.11 0.15 -10.44
N PRO A 34 0.89 0.26 -11.76
CA PRO A 34 -0.43 0.60 -12.34
C PRO A 34 -1.53 -0.41 -12.01
N LEU A 35 -1.16 -1.63 -11.61
CA LEU A 35 -2.09 -2.69 -11.20
C LEU A 35 -2.23 -2.83 -9.67
N ILE A 36 -1.57 -1.97 -8.90
CA ILE A 36 -1.59 -2.05 -7.43
C ILE A 36 -2.04 -0.71 -6.88
N THR A 37 -3.26 -0.67 -6.37
CA THR A 37 -3.71 0.44 -5.54
C THR A 37 -3.16 0.25 -4.11
N PRO A 38 -2.99 1.34 -3.34
CA PRO A 38 -2.57 1.24 -1.94
C PRO A 38 -3.47 0.33 -1.11
N GLU A 39 -4.77 0.30 -1.41
CA GLU A 39 -5.76 -0.56 -0.73
C GLU A 39 -5.51 -2.04 -1.02
N VAL A 40 -5.27 -2.39 -2.29
CA VAL A 40 -4.92 -3.76 -2.71
C VAL A 40 -3.62 -4.20 -2.06
N GLN A 41 -2.63 -3.31 -2.01
CA GLN A 41 -1.36 -3.61 -1.39
C GLN A 41 -1.51 -3.89 0.11
N VAL A 42 -2.25 -3.04 0.84
CA VAL A 42 -2.50 -3.23 2.27
C VAL A 42 -3.26 -4.53 2.52
N ALA A 43 -4.27 -4.86 1.71
CA ALA A 43 -5.02 -6.11 1.84
C ALA A 43 -4.13 -7.34 1.66
N LEU A 44 -3.28 -7.35 0.63
CA LEU A 44 -2.36 -8.45 0.37
C LEU A 44 -1.31 -8.59 1.48
N LEU A 45 -0.72 -7.48 1.92
CA LEU A 45 0.28 -7.51 2.99
C LEU A 45 -0.33 -7.96 4.32
N ALA A 46 -1.53 -7.48 4.66
CA ALA A 46 -2.23 -7.91 5.87
C ALA A 46 -2.55 -9.41 5.85
N ALA A 47 -2.99 -9.95 4.70
CA ALA A 47 -3.28 -11.36 4.55
C ALA A 47 -2.04 -12.25 4.76
N VAL A 48 -0.87 -11.82 4.27
CA VAL A 48 0.39 -12.54 4.49
C VAL A 48 0.90 -12.39 5.93
N ASP A 49 0.76 -11.21 6.53
CA ASP A 49 1.26 -10.93 7.89
C ASP A 49 0.49 -11.69 8.98
N GLU A 50 -0.82 -11.91 8.78
CA GLU A 50 -1.67 -12.64 9.73
C GLU A 50 -1.22 -14.10 9.94
N THR A 51 -0.80 -14.78 8.87
CA THR A 51 -0.41 -16.19 8.89
C THR A 51 1.10 -16.41 8.78
N GLY A 52 1.86 -15.39 8.38
CA GLY A 52 3.30 -15.47 8.05
C GLY A 52 3.56 -15.90 6.60
N ASP A 53 2.66 -16.71 6.04
CA ASP A 53 2.60 -17.08 4.63
C ASP A 53 1.13 -17.29 4.20
N ALA A 54 0.82 -17.00 2.94
CA ALA A 54 -0.54 -17.16 2.38
C ALA A 54 -0.48 -17.92 1.05
N SER A 55 -1.56 -18.63 0.72
CA SER A 55 -1.66 -19.26 -0.59
C SER A 55 -2.01 -18.23 -1.66
N LEU A 56 -1.58 -18.45 -2.91
CA LEU A 56 -1.91 -17.59 -4.02
C LEU A 56 -3.43 -17.50 -4.24
N GLY A 57 -4.15 -18.59 -3.96
CA GLY A 57 -5.62 -18.64 -3.98
C GLY A 57 -6.25 -17.75 -2.91
N ASP A 58 -5.78 -17.82 -1.66
CA ASP A 58 -6.28 -16.97 -0.57
C ASP A 58 -5.99 -15.50 -0.84
N LEU A 59 -4.81 -15.18 -1.36
CA LEU A 59 -4.46 -13.82 -1.75
C LEU A 59 -5.35 -13.33 -2.89
N ALA A 60 -5.63 -14.17 -3.88
CA ALA A 60 -6.54 -13.81 -4.97
C ALA A 60 -7.98 -13.59 -4.49
N ASP A 61 -8.44 -14.35 -3.49
CA ASP A 61 -9.77 -14.21 -2.88
C ASP A 61 -9.85 -12.91 -2.04
N ALA A 62 -8.81 -12.58 -1.28
CA ALA A 62 -8.71 -11.34 -0.51
C ALA A 62 -8.85 -10.07 -1.37
N ILE A 63 -8.48 -10.17 -2.65
CA ILE A 63 -8.65 -9.10 -3.65
C ILE A 63 -9.56 -9.53 -4.81
N ALA A 64 -10.55 -10.39 -4.56
CA ALA A 64 -11.55 -10.82 -5.53
C ALA A 64 -12.21 -9.70 -6.37
N PRO A 65 -12.46 -8.47 -5.86
CA PRO A 65 -12.97 -7.39 -6.71
C PRO A 65 -11.95 -6.83 -7.72
N HIS A 66 -10.67 -7.21 -7.64
CA HIS A 66 -9.63 -6.76 -8.55
C HIS A 66 -9.74 -7.48 -9.90
N PRO A 67 -9.65 -6.77 -11.04
CA PRO A 67 -9.79 -7.38 -12.37
C PRO A 67 -8.68 -8.39 -12.71
N GLN A 68 -7.53 -8.28 -12.05
CA GLN A 68 -6.37 -9.16 -12.27
C GLN A 68 -5.67 -9.45 -10.94
N PRO A 69 -6.24 -10.34 -10.09
CA PRO A 69 -5.73 -10.54 -8.74
C PRO A 69 -4.35 -11.18 -8.73
N ILE A 70 -4.14 -12.22 -9.56
CA ILE A 70 -2.85 -12.91 -9.67
C ILE A 70 -1.76 -11.93 -10.16
N SER A 71 -2.06 -11.09 -11.15
CA SER A 71 -1.10 -10.09 -11.64
C SER A 71 -0.72 -9.06 -10.58
N ALA A 72 -1.65 -8.69 -9.69
CA ALA A 72 -1.36 -7.78 -8.58
C ALA A 72 -0.41 -8.43 -7.56
N VAL A 73 -0.62 -9.71 -7.21
CA VAL A 73 0.29 -10.45 -6.34
C VAL A 73 1.69 -10.55 -6.98
N LEU A 74 1.76 -10.92 -8.26
CA LEU A 74 3.03 -11.02 -8.97
C LEU A 74 3.76 -9.67 -9.10
N ALA A 75 3.03 -8.55 -9.21
CA ALA A 75 3.64 -7.23 -9.22
C ALA A 75 4.28 -6.85 -7.86
N LEU A 76 3.75 -7.33 -6.73
CA LEU A 76 4.42 -7.20 -5.43
C LEU A 76 5.65 -8.11 -5.30
N VAL A 77 5.61 -9.28 -5.94
CA VAL A 77 6.76 -10.18 -6.01
C VAL A 77 7.88 -9.58 -6.86
N ASP A 78 7.54 -9.05 -8.04
CA ASP A 78 8.48 -8.35 -8.93
C ASP A 78 9.11 -7.12 -8.26
N ALA A 79 8.32 -6.39 -7.47
CA ALA A 79 8.80 -5.27 -6.66
C ALA A 79 9.66 -5.69 -5.44
N GLY A 80 9.83 -6.99 -5.19
CA GLY A 80 10.67 -7.51 -4.10
C GLY A 80 10.07 -7.35 -2.71
N VAL A 81 8.74 -7.13 -2.60
CA VAL A 81 8.04 -7.04 -1.32
C VAL A 81 7.53 -8.41 -0.87
N LEU A 82 7.08 -9.22 -1.82
CA LEU A 82 6.65 -10.60 -1.60
C LEU A 82 7.61 -11.57 -2.29
N ALA A 83 7.67 -12.80 -1.80
CA ALA A 83 8.29 -13.93 -2.47
C ALA A 83 7.24 -15.01 -2.67
N ILE A 84 7.38 -15.80 -3.74
CA ILE A 84 6.50 -16.91 -4.08
C ILE A 84 7.32 -18.16 -4.35
N ASP A 85 6.81 -19.32 -3.92
CA ASP A 85 7.43 -20.60 -4.25
C ASP A 85 7.18 -20.95 -5.73
N LEU A 86 8.21 -20.71 -6.56
CA LEU A 86 8.25 -21.09 -7.97
C LEU A 86 8.96 -22.44 -8.21
N VAL A 87 9.43 -23.12 -7.17
CA VAL A 87 10.00 -24.47 -7.29
C VAL A 87 8.88 -25.49 -7.50
N SER A 88 7.73 -25.24 -6.88
CA SER A 88 6.49 -26.00 -7.06
C SER A 88 5.73 -25.59 -8.33
N ALA A 89 4.73 -26.39 -8.72
CA ALA A 89 3.83 -26.03 -9.81
C ALA A 89 3.14 -24.70 -9.49
N PHE A 90 3.04 -23.82 -10.49
CA PHE A 90 2.39 -22.53 -10.30
C PHE A 90 0.86 -22.69 -10.29
N ASP A 91 0.29 -22.86 -9.10
CA ASP A 91 -1.15 -23.06 -8.89
C ASP A 91 -1.66 -22.31 -7.64
N ALA A 92 -2.96 -22.43 -7.34
CA ALA A 92 -3.59 -21.73 -6.22
C ALA A 92 -2.97 -22.07 -4.84
N SER A 93 -2.32 -23.22 -4.71
CA SER A 93 -1.63 -23.66 -3.50
C SER A 93 -0.21 -23.11 -3.35
N CYS A 94 0.30 -22.35 -4.34
CA CYS A 94 1.59 -21.67 -4.24
C CYS A 94 1.64 -20.81 -2.98
N ARG A 95 2.66 -21.01 -2.16
CA ARG A 95 2.87 -20.19 -0.97
C ARG A 95 3.57 -18.89 -1.33
N VAL A 96 3.07 -17.82 -0.73
CA VAL A 96 3.57 -16.45 -0.86
C VAL A 96 3.86 -15.93 0.55
N TRP A 97 5.02 -15.31 0.74
CA TRP A 97 5.43 -14.73 2.02
C TRP A 97 6.06 -13.36 1.83
N ARG A 98 6.10 -12.57 2.90
CA ARG A 98 6.69 -11.24 2.86
C ARG A 98 8.22 -11.34 2.96
N ILE A 99 8.91 -10.56 2.13
CA ILE A 99 10.36 -10.41 2.22
C ILE A 99 10.64 -9.31 3.26
N ASP A 100 11.31 -9.67 4.36
CA ASP A 100 11.79 -8.69 5.32
C ASP A 100 13.04 -8.00 4.75
N THR A 101 12.86 -6.79 4.22
CA THR A 101 13.95 -5.96 3.70
C THR A 101 14.75 -5.26 4.83
N ALA A 102 14.36 -5.43 6.10
CA ALA A 102 15.03 -4.84 7.26
C ALA A 102 16.35 -5.55 7.66
N ARG A 103 16.79 -6.58 6.94
CA ARG A 103 18.07 -7.28 7.17
C ARG A 103 19.09 -7.12 6.03
N HIS A 104 19.41 -5.88 5.66
CA HIS A 104 20.58 -5.59 4.82
C HIS A 104 21.43 -4.44 5.37
#